data_AF-A0A929Y4A7-F1
#
_entry.id   AF-A0A929Y4A7-F1
#
_cell.length_a   1.000
_cell.length_b   1.000
_cell.length_c   1.000
_cell.angle_alpha   90.00
_cell.angle_beta   90.00
_cell.angle_gamma   90.00
#
_symmetry.space_group_name_H-M   'P 1'
#
loop_
_entity.id
_entity.type
_entity.pdbx_description
1 polymer ?
#
loop_
_entity_poly.entity_id
_entity_poly.type
_entity_poly.pdbx_seq_one_letter_code
_entity_poly.pdbx_strand_id
1 'polypeptide(L)'
;MNSDIIADKNKKYKQVQVMCILLSSVLVFVFFWDFYWKYLTLVSFVHRDDMYLHGMIALRIADAIHHGTAGIQNYLATDSYPQVITYPGWHMLVFVIYEKILKVVGMGLENSVQALIFSEVAVNAFFMTLTYNVVLAAFHFRIKWIPASILLLFVGPIYAIPLIGRYYLGGYTPNVWHNPTYIAVRPLGMMVVLLCIRIFSNKEEKIRNYLMVSILLVFTALLKPSFYQMFIPGLVVFCLWYVFLKYNKRAFFRCVLVAFSCVPLGVLALMQYFMTFGSSSAKLGGGLAVGILYVWGYYTKAVGWSIITSMLFPVLVFVVATVRKKFTISLGISALSLASGFCWYALCYYKQKPFTADFSWGFDLALFIAFVLCLRWVLTEAGDWFRTDKRKGLLPVLVVLLGCFVWHLSSGIWYFKSILSNGTFFF
;
A
#
# COMPACT_ATOMS: atom_id res chain seq x y z
N MET A 1 42.74 25.70 -4.49
CA MET A 1 43.28 24.50 -3.82
C MET A 1 42.31 23.84 -2.83
N ASN A 2 41.47 24.58 -2.06
CA ASN A 2 40.45 23.97 -1.19
C ASN A 2 39.12 23.60 -1.88
N SER A 3 38.75 24.26 -2.98
CA SER A 3 37.51 23.99 -3.73
C SER A 3 37.50 22.59 -4.36
N ASP A 4 38.62 22.17 -4.94
CA ASP A 4 38.71 20.95 -5.75
C ASP A 4 38.74 19.70 -4.87
N ILE A 5 39.38 19.79 -3.71
CA ILE A 5 39.37 18.73 -2.68
C ILE A 5 37.97 18.54 -2.10
N ILE A 6 37.23 19.64 -1.86
CA ILE A 6 35.84 19.57 -1.37
C ILE A 6 34.91 19.00 -2.45
N ALA A 7 35.09 19.41 -3.71
CA ALA A 7 34.33 18.88 -4.84
C ALA A 7 34.55 17.37 -5.03
N ASP A 8 35.80 16.91 -4.92
CA ASP A 8 36.15 15.49 -5.04
C ASP A 8 35.61 14.65 -3.87
N LYS A 9 35.70 15.17 -2.62
CA LYS A 9 35.08 14.54 -1.45
C LYS A 9 33.55 14.43 -1.60
N ASN A 10 32.88 15.46 -2.09
CA ASN A 10 31.44 15.45 -2.33
C ASN A 10 31.04 14.46 -3.44
N LYS A 11 31.86 14.36 -4.50
CA LYS A 11 31.66 13.38 -5.59
C LYS A 11 31.80 11.95 -5.07
N LYS A 12 32.87 11.66 -4.31
CA LYS A 12 33.12 10.34 -3.71
C LYS A 12 32.01 9.95 -2.73
N TYR A 13 31.57 10.89 -1.88
CA TYR A 13 30.44 10.67 -0.98
C TYR A 13 29.15 10.31 -1.73
N LYS A 14 28.83 11.06 -2.80
CA LYS A 14 27.65 10.78 -3.64
C LYS A 14 27.73 9.40 -4.32
N GLN A 15 28.91 9.01 -4.81
CA GLN A 15 29.12 7.68 -5.39
C GLN A 15 28.90 6.56 -4.36
N VAL A 16 29.49 6.67 -3.17
CA VAL A 16 29.30 5.70 -2.08
C VAL A 16 27.82 5.60 -1.70
N GLN A 17 27.13 6.73 -1.57
CA GLN A 17 25.70 6.76 -1.26
C GLN A 17 24.86 6.02 -2.32
N VAL A 18 25.11 6.29 -3.61
CA VAL A 18 24.40 5.59 -4.71
C VAL A 18 24.67 4.08 -4.65
N MET A 19 25.93 3.68 -4.46
CA MET A 19 26.31 2.27 -4.37
C MET A 19 25.62 1.56 -3.20
N CYS A 20 25.59 2.17 -2.01
CA CYS A 20 24.91 1.59 -0.84
C CYS A 20 23.39 1.45 -1.06
N ILE A 21 22.76 2.43 -1.72
CA ILE A 21 21.33 2.38 -2.04
C ILE A 21 21.03 1.25 -3.04
N LEU A 22 21.84 1.12 -4.09
CA LEU A 22 21.71 0.03 -5.05
C LEU A 22 21.90 -1.33 -4.38
N LEU A 23 22.97 -1.49 -3.58
CA LEU A 23 23.24 -2.73 -2.84
C LEU A 23 22.08 -3.07 -1.92
N SER A 24 21.56 -2.11 -1.16
CA SER A 24 20.42 -2.35 -0.28
C SER A 24 19.16 -2.78 -1.04
N SER A 25 18.94 -2.26 -2.25
CA SER A 25 17.82 -2.66 -3.11
C SER A 25 17.95 -4.10 -3.58
N VAL A 26 19.17 -4.51 -3.96
CA VAL A 26 19.47 -5.89 -4.36
C VAL A 26 19.26 -6.84 -3.18
N LEU A 27 19.74 -6.48 -1.98
CA LEU A 27 19.55 -7.29 -0.78
C LEU A 27 18.07 -7.45 -0.41
N VAL A 28 17.28 -6.37 -0.53
CA VAL A 28 15.82 -6.42 -0.32
C VAL A 28 15.15 -7.33 -1.36
N PHE A 29 15.57 -7.25 -2.63
CA PHE A 29 15.04 -8.13 -3.68
C PHE A 29 15.34 -9.60 -3.38
N VAL A 30 16.59 -9.95 -3.06
CA VAL A 30 16.99 -11.32 -2.72
C VAL A 30 16.22 -11.82 -1.49
N PHE A 31 16.06 -10.97 -0.46
CA PHE A 31 15.29 -11.32 0.73
C PHE A 31 13.83 -11.66 0.41
N PHE A 32 13.14 -10.80 -0.36
CA PHE A 32 11.74 -11.06 -0.70
C PHE A 32 11.58 -12.18 -1.73
N TRP A 33 12.56 -12.39 -2.60
CA TRP A 33 12.62 -13.54 -3.48
C TRP A 33 12.62 -14.84 -2.68
N ASP A 34 13.56 -14.99 -1.75
CA ASP A 34 13.66 -16.17 -0.87
C ASP A 34 12.39 -16.35 -0.02
N PHE A 35 11.85 -15.26 0.53
CA PHE A 35 10.60 -15.26 1.27
C PHE A 35 9.44 -15.83 0.43
N TYR A 36 9.16 -15.27 -0.74
CA TYR A 36 8.03 -15.71 -1.56
C TYR A 36 8.25 -17.10 -2.14
N TRP A 37 9.50 -17.46 -2.44
CA TRP A 37 9.84 -18.81 -2.89
C TRP A 37 9.47 -19.84 -1.82
N LYS A 38 9.95 -19.66 -0.58
CA LYS A 38 9.61 -20.53 0.55
C LYS A 38 8.10 -20.54 0.79
N TYR A 39 7.50 -19.35 0.82
CA TYR A 39 6.08 -19.19 1.07
C TYR A 39 5.19 -19.97 0.09
N LEU A 40 5.47 -19.89 -1.22
CA LEU A 40 4.68 -20.58 -2.26
C LEU A 40 5.02 -22.05 -2.45
N THR A 41 6.18 -22.51 -1.97
CA THR A 41 6.61 -23.93 -2.09
C THR A 41 6.29 -24.77 -0.87
N LEU A 42 5.78 -24.18 0.22
CA LEU A 42 5.30 -24.93 1.37
C LEU A 42 4.05 -25.75 0.99
N VAL A 43 4.21 -27.07 0.96
CA VAL A 43 3.29 -28.08 0.40
C VAL A 43 1.85 -28.00 0.95
N SER A 44 1.66 -27.52 2.18
CA SER A 44 0.33 -27.35 2.77
C SER A 44 -0.50 -26.18 2.21
N PHE A 45 0.07 -25.32 1.34
CA PHE A 45 -0.53 -24.02 0.98
C PHE A 45 -0.92 -23.85 -0.49
N VAL A 46 -0.42 -24.70 -1.39
CA VAL A 46 -0.70 -24.65 -2.83
C VAL A 46 -2.21 -24.75 -3.15
N HIS A 47 -3.08 -25.09 -2.19
CA HIS A 47 -4.52 -25.22 -2.43
C HIS A 47 -5.43 -24.30 -1.59
N ARG A 48 -4.90 -23.44 -0.71
CA ARG A 48 -5.75 -22.61 0.19
C ARG A 48 -5.31 -21.15 0.34
N ASP A 49 -4.30 -20.71 -0.39
CA ASP A 49 -3.73 -19.38 -0.25
C ASP A 49 -4.22 -18.38 -1.31
N ASP A 50 -4.34 -17.11 -0.88
CA ASP A 50 -4.74 -15.96 -1.69
C ASP A 50 -3.75 -15.73 -2.85
N MET A 51 -2.43 -15.90 -2.63
CA MET A 51 -1.44 -15.79 -3.71
C MET A 51 -1.67 -16.83 -4.80
N TYR A 52 -1.68 -18.11 -4.44
CA TYR A 52 -1.88 -19.19 -5.42
C TYR A 52 -3.22 -19.06 -6.15
N LEU A 53 -4.28 -18.69 -5.43
CA LEU A 53 -5.59 -18.41 -6.04
C LEU A 53 -5.48 -17.30 -7.09
N HIS A 54 -4.77 -16.21 -6.79
CA HIS A 54 -4.50 -15.13 -7.73
C HIS A 54 -3.64 -15.59 -8.93
N GLY A 55 -2.66 -16.47 -8.74
CA GLY A 55 -1.91 -17.10 -9.82
C GLY A 55 -2.82 -17.90 -10.77
N MET A 56 -3.71 -18.72 -10.22
CA MET A 56 -4.70 -19.46 -11.01
C MET A 56 -5.71 -18.55 -11.71
N ILE A 57 -6.13 -17.46 -11.06
CA ILE A 57 -6.97 -16.44 -11.70
C ILE A 57 -6.25 -15.79 -12.88
N ALA A 58 -4.93 -15.57 -12.81
CA ALA A 58 -4.17 -15.00 -13.91
C ALA A 58 -4.24 -15.87 -15.17
N LEU A 59 -4.10 -17.19 -15.01
CA LEU A 59 -4.25 -18.15 -16.12
C LEU A 59 -5.68 -18.15 -16.69
N ARG A 60 -6.70 -18.13 -15.82
CA ARG A 60 -8.10 -18.11 -16.26
C ARG A 60 -8.50 -16.80 -16.96
N ILE A 61 -7.99 -15.66 -16.53
CA ILE A 61 -8.22 -14.39 -17.21
C ILE A 61 -7.56 -14.41 -18.60
N ALA A 62 -6.34 -14.93 -18.70
CA ALA A 62 -5.65 -15.05 -19.98
C ALA A 62 -6.42 -15.96 -20.95
N ASP A 63 -6.91 -17.10 -20.47
CA ASP A 63 -7.77 -18.02 -21.23
C ASP A 63 -9.07 -17.35 -21.68
N ALA A 64 -9.73 -16.60 -20.79
CA ALA A 64 -10.94 -15.86 -21.10
C ALA A 64 -10.71 -14.81 -22.20
N ILE A 65 -9.58 -14.10 -22.16
CA ILE A 65 -9.20 -13.12 -23.19
C ILE A 65 -8.89 -13.81 -24.52
N HIS A 66 -8.22 -14.96 -24.49
CA HIS A 66 -7.91 -15.73 -25.69
C HIS A 66 -9.18 -16.13 -26.46
N HIS A 67 -10.23 -16.51 -25.73
CA HIS A 67 -11.54 -16.88 -26.29
C HIS A 67 -12.48 -15.68 -26.52
N GLY A 68 -11.98 -14.44 -26.42
CA GLY A 68 -12.72 -13.23 -26.71
C GLY A 68 -13.98 -13.04 -25.85
N THR A 69 -15.06 -12.53 -26.45
CA THR A 69 -16.27 -12.16 -25.70
C THR A 69 -16.93 -13.37 -25.03
N ALA A 70 -16.93 -14.53 -25.70
CA ALA A 70 -17.50 -15.77 -25.15
C ALA A 70 -16.69 -16.26 -23.93
N GLY A 71 -15.36 -16.20 -23.99
CA GLY A 71 -14.48 -16.52 -22.88
C GLY A 71 -14.71 -15.62 -21.66
N ILE A 72 -14.79 -14.30 -21.90
CA ILE A 72 -15.07 -13.31 -20.85
C ILE A 72 -16.45 -13.57 -20.20
N GLN A 73 -17.50 -13.81 -20.99
CA GLN A 73 -18.83 -14.12 -20.46
C GLN A 73 -18.82 -15.41 -19.62
N ASN A 74 -18.12 -16.45 -20.08
CA ASN A 74 -17.98 -17.69 -19.33
C ASN A 74 -17.23 -17.47 -18.01
N TYR A 75 -16.13 -16.71 -18.02
CA TYR A 75 -15.39 -16.35 -16.81
C TYR A 75 -16.27 -15.61 -15.80
N LEU A 76 -17.03 -14.60 -16.26
CA LEU A 76 -17.95 -13.83 -15.42
C LEU A 76 -19.07 -14.69 -14.81
N ALA A 77 -19.50 -15.75 -15.48
CA ALA A 77 -20.54 -16.66 -15.00
C ALA A 77 -20.01 -17.73 -14.02
N THR A 78 -18.81 -18.23 -14.27
CA THR A 78 -18.28 -19.43 -13.62
C THR A 78 -17.33 -19.13 -12.47
N ASP A 79 -16.49 -18.10 -12.56
CA ASP A 79 -15.47 -17.81 -11.55
C ASP A 79 -16.09 -17.40 -10.20
N SER A 80 -15.35 -17.64 -9.12
CA SER A 80 -15.74 -17.27 -7.76
C SER A 80 -15.41 -15.81 -7.44
N TYR A 81 -14.48 -15.20 -8.17
CA TYR A 81 -14.03 -13.82 -8.05
C TYR A 81 -14.07 -13.08 -9.39
N PRO A 82 -15.23 -13.07 -10.09
CA PRO A 82 -15.33 -12.52 -11.44
C PRO A 82 -15.01 -11.02 -11.52
N GLN A 83 -15.11 -10.28 -10.41
CA GLN A 83 -14.75 -8.87 -10.34
C GLN A 83 -13.26 -8.60 -10.63
N VAL A 84 -12.38 -9.60 -10.48
CA VAL A 84 -10.93 -9.44 -10.64
C VAL A 84 -10.54 -9.07 -12.08
N ILE A 85 -11.34 -9.47 -13.07
CA ILE A 85 -11.14 -9.09 -14.48
C ILE A 85 -11.21 -7.57 -14.71
N THR A 86 -11.81 -6.82 -13.77
CA THR A 86 -11.92 -5.35 -13.85
C THR A 86 -10.64 -4.63 -13.41
N TYR A 87 -9.70 -5.34 -12.77
CA TYR A 87 -8.37 -4.85 -12.38
C TYR A 87 -7.29 -5.93 -12.68
N PRO A 88 -7.05 -6.25 -13.96
CA PRO A 88 -6.22 -7.40 -14.34
C PRO A 88 -4.71 -7.12 -14.24
N GLY A 89 -4.27 -5.94 -13.79
CA GLY A 89 -2.89 -5.46 -13.96
C GLY A 89 -1.83 -6.39 -13.39
N TRP A 90 -1.99 -6.87 -12.15
CA TRP A 90 -1.03 -7.82 -11.55
C TRP A 90 -1.07 -9.18 -12.26
N HIS A 91 -2.28 -9.67 -12.56
CA HIS A 91 -2.52 -10.94 -13.23
C HIS A 91 -1.85 -11.00 -14.61
N MET A 92 -1.95 -9.91 -15.39
CA MET A 92 -1.30 -9.79 -16.68
C MET A 92 0.23 -9.83 -16.58
N LEU A 93 0.81 -9.21 -15.55
CA LEU A 93 2.26 -9.25 -15.34
C LEU A 93 2.74 -10.67 -15.03
N VAL A 94 2.02 -11.39 -14.15
CA VAL A 94 2.32 -12.79 -13.85
C VAL A 94 2.21 -13.65 -15.10
N PHE A 95 1.11 -13.53 -15.85
CA PHE A 95 0.90 -14.30 -17.07
C PHE A 95 1.99 -14.06 -18.13
N VAL A 96 2.40 -12.81 -18.35
CA VAL A 96 3.46 -12.49 -19.33
C VAL A 96 4.80 -13.10 -18.94
N ILE A 97 5.13 -13.15 -17.65
CA ILE A 97 6.38 -13.79 -17.17
C ILE A 97 6.26 -15.31 -17.28
N TYR A 98 5.11 -15.86 -16.89
CA TYR A 98 4.80 -17.29 -16.98
C TYR A 98 4.98 -17.83 -18.40
N GLU A 99 4.37 -17.15 -19.39
CA GLU A 99 4.48 -17.49 -20.82
C GLU A 99 5.93 -17.48 -21.31
N LYS A 100 6.73 -16.50 -20.86
CA LYS A 100 8.15 -16.42 -21.22
C LYS A 100 8.96 -17.57 -20.64
N ILE A 101 8.67 -17.98 -19.41
CA ILE A 101 9.36 -19.10 -18.75
C ILE A 101 9.00 -20.42 -19.43
N LEU A 102 7.72 -20.65 -19.70
CA LEU A 102 7.27 -21.88 -20.37
C LEU A 102 7.91 -22.07 -21.74
N LYS A 103 8.09 -20.99 -22.51
CA LYS A 103 8.79 -21.04 -23.81
C LYS A 103 10.25 -21.46 -23.70
N VAL A 104 10.91 -21.22 -22.55
CA VAL A 104 12.31 -21.57 -22.33
C VAL A 104 12.46 -22.99 -21.76
N VAL A 105 11.61 -23.37 -20.80
CA VAL A 105 11.72 -24.63 -20.06
C VAL A 105 11.02 -25.80 -20.77
N GLY A 106 10.14 -25.52 -21.74
CA GLY A 106 9.38 -26.52 -22.48
C GLY A 106 8.08 -26.94 -21.78
N MET A 107 7.16 -27.53 -22.55
CA MET A 107 5.81 -27.88 -22.08
C MET A 107 5.80 -29.18 -21.26
N GLY A 108 5.40 -29.07 -19.99
CA GLY A 108 5.15 -30.18 -19.06
C GLY A 108 4.36 -29.69 -17.85
N LEU A 109 3.55 -30.56 -17.22
CA LEU A 109 2.67 -30.16 -16.10
C LEU A 109 3.48 -29.65 -14.89
N GLU A 110 4.55 -30.36 -14.52
CA GLU A 110 5.46 -29.93 -13.45
C GLU A 110 6.13 -28.59 -13.77
N ASN A 111 6.59 -28.44 -15.03
CA ASN A 111 7.17 -27.19 -15.53
C ASN A 111 6.17 -26.03 -15.45
N SER A 112 4.87 -26.29 -15.67
CA SER A 112 3.83 -25.27 -15.61
C SER A 112 3.56 -24.76 -14.18
N VAL A 113 3.50 -25.63 -13.18
CA VAL A 113 3.31 -25.21 -11.78
C VAL A 113 4.53 -24.43 -11.29
N GLN A 114 5.74 -24.92 -11.58
CA GLN A 114 6.97 -24.22 -11.20
C GLN A 114 7.12 -22.87 -11.91
N ALA A 115 6.73 -22.78 -13.19
CA ALA A 115 6.73 -21.51 -13.93
C ALA A 115 5.76 -20.49 -13.32
N LEU A 116 4.59 -20.92 -12.87
CA LEU A 116 3.61 -20.05 -12.21
C LEU A 116 4.18 -19.52 -10.88
N ILE A 117 4.67 -20.41 -10.01
CA ILE A 117 5.30 -20.05 -8.73
C ILE A 117 6.44 -19.05 -8.96
N PHE A 118 7.34 -19.35 -9.89
CA PHE A 118 8.47 -18.45 -10.19
C PHE A 118 7.98 -17.06 -10.64
N SER A 119 6.94 -17.02 -11.48
CA SER A 119 6.37 -15.75 -11.96
C SER A 119 5.79 -14.93 -10.83
N GLU A 120 5.05 -15.56 -9.91
CA GLU A 120 4.51 -14.90 -8.71
C GLU A 120 5.64 -14.40 -7.80
N VAL A 121 6.67 -15.21 -7.54
CA VAL A 121 7.85 -14.80 -6.76
C VAL A 121 8.51 -13.58 -7.37
N ALA A 122 8.76 -13.59 -8.69
CA ALA A 122 9.42 -12.50 -9.38
C ALA A 122 8.63 -11.19 -9.31
N VAL A 123 7.31 -11.24 -9.58
CA VAL A 123 6.45 -10.06 -9.54
C VAL A 123 6.35 -9.49 -8.12
N ASN A 124 6.14 -10.33 -7.11
CA ASN A 124 5.97 -9.88 -5.73
C ASN A 124 7.29 -9.36 -5.13
N ALA A 125 8.43 -10.02 -5.39
CA ALA A 125 9.74 -9.53 -4.98
C ALA A 125 10.08 -8.18 -5.63
N PHE A 126 9.74 -8.01 -6.92
CA PHE A 126 9.89 -6.74 -7.61
C PHE A 126 9.06 -5.62 -6.94
N PHE A 127 7.77 -5.83 -6.68
CA PHE A 127 6.93 -4.80 -6.07
C PHE A 127 7.29 -4.49 -4.61
N MET A 128 7.76 -5.47 -3.84
CA MET A 128 8.29 -5.22 -2.49
C MET A 128 9.59 -4.39 -2.54
N THR A 129 10.46 -4.67 -3.51
CA THR A 129 11.69 -3.89 -3.72
C THR A 129 11.37 -2.48 -4.19
N LEU A 130 10.35 -2.32 -5.04
CA LEU A 130 9.86 -1.01 -5.46
C LEU A 130 9.27 -0.24 -4.26
N THR A 131 8.52 -0.92 -3.39
CA THR A 131 7.99 -0.33 -2.14
C THR A 131 9.11 0.20 -1.28
N TYR A 132 10.13 -0.61 -1.02
CA TYR A 132 11.33 -0.20 -0.29
C TYR A 132 11.97 1.06 -0.89
N ASN A 133 12.17 1.07 -2.21
CA ASN A 133 12.77 2.21 -2.90
C ASN A 133 11.93 3.48 -2.82
N VAL A 134 10.60 3.38 -2.90
CA VAL A 134 9.68 4.51 -2.75
C VAL A 134 9.66 5.03 -1.31
N VAL A 135 9.69 4.14 -0.32
CA VAL A 135 9.83 4.53 1.10
C VAL A 135 11.14 5.28 1.28
N LEU A 136 12.26 4.73 0.80
CA LEU A 136 13.56 5.40 0.87
C LEU A 136 13.58 6.74 0.11
N ALA A 137 12.82 6.86 -0.99
CA ALA A 137 12.62 8.11 -1.72
C ALA A 137 11.89 9.16 -0.87
N ALA A 138 10.91 8.76 -0.04
CA ALA A 138 10.25 9.66 0.92
C ALA A 138 11.29 10.26 1.89
N PHE A 139 12.34 9.51 2.21
CA PHE A 139 13.49 9.94 3.00
C PHE A 139 14.61 10.61 2.17
N HIS A 140 14.34 11.02 0.93
CA HIS A 140 15.27 11.67 0.01
C HIS A 140 16.53 10.83 -0.31
N PHE A 141 16.39 9.50 -0.34
CA PHE A 141 17.47 8.59 -0.73
C PHE A 141 18.78 8.80 0.06
N ARG A 142 18.72 9.14 1.36
CA ARG A 142 19.95 9.25 2.17
C ARG A 142 20.29 7.92 2.82
N ILE A 143 21.56 7.55 2.78
CA ILE A 143 22.08 6.28 3.31
C ILE A 143 21.66 6.02 4.77
N LYS A 144 21.64 7.06 5.61
CA LYS A 144 21.23 6.96 7.03
C LYS A 144 19.79 6.50 7.25
N TRP A 145 18.95 6.55 6.21
CA TRP A 145 17.54 6.18 6.27
C TRP A 145 17.24 4.79 5.69
N ILE A 146 18.28 4.06 5.24
CA ILE A 146 18.14 2.65 4.84
C ILE A 146 17.50 1.82 5.96
N PRO A 147 17.98 1.88 7.23
CA PRO A 147 17.39 1.07 8.30
C PRO A 147 15.91 1.38 8.52
N ALA A 148 15.54 2.67 8.64
CA ALA A 148 14.15 3.08 8.85
C ALA A 148 13.23 2.60 7.71
N SER A 149 13.72 2.65 6.47
CA SER A 149 12.96 2.21 5.28
C SER A 149 12.74 0.70 5.27
N ILE A 150 13.70 -0.09 5.73
CA ILE A 150 13.56 -1.55 5.91
C ILE A 150 12.56 -1.85 7.03
N LEU A 151 12.70 -1.20 8.19
CA LEU A 151 11.83 -1.44 9.35
C LEU A 151 10.35 -1.15 9.05
N LEU A 152 10.06 -0.15 8.22
CA LEU A 152 8.69 0.17 7.77
C LEU A 152 8.02 -0.97 6.97
N LEU A 153 8.78 -1.90 6.40
CA LEU A 153 8.22 -3.07 5.70
C LEU A 153 7.71 -4.14 6.67
N PHE A 154 7.98 -4.00 7.97
CA PHE A 154 7.68 -4.99 9.01
C PHE A 154 6.81 -4.46 10.14
N VAL A 155 6.34 -3.21 10.10
CA VAL A 155 5.37 -2.74 11.10
C VAL A 155 4.02 -3.43 10.92
N GLY A 156 3.33 -3.69 12.01
CA GLY A 156 1.99 -4.28 12.04
C GLY A 156 1.14 -3.71 13.18
N PRO A 157 -0.12 -4.14 13.34
CA PRO A 157 -0.91 -3.79 14.52
C PRO A 157 -0.24 -4.33 15.78
N ILE A 158 -0.37 -3.61 16.89
CA ILE A 158 0.13 -4.07 18.19
C ILE A 158 -0.62 -5.34 18.58
N TYR A 159 0.12 -6.44 18.77
CA TYR A 159 -0.51 -7.73 19.03
C TYR A 159 -0.92 -7.88 20.50
N ALA A 160 -2.24 -7.79 20.75
CA ALA A 160 -2.86 -8.11 22.03
C ALA A 160 -3.70 -9.39 21.87
N ILE A 161 -3.03 -10.55 21.98
CA ILE A 161 -3.54 -11.89 21.64
C ILE A 161 -4.92 -12.21 22.24
N PRO A 162 -5.22 -11.92 23.52
CA PRO A 162 -6.51 -12.34 24.08
C PRO A 162 -7.70 -11.54 23.52
N LEU A 163 -7.47 -10.39 22.88
CA LEU A 163 -8.52 -9.42 22.55
C LEU A 163 -8.88 -9.38 21.06
N ILE A 164 -7.88 -9.49 20.18
CA ILE A 164 -8.07 -9.17 18.76
C ILE A 164 -8.51 -10.39 17.94
N GLY A 165 -8.26 -11.62 18.42
CA GLY A 165 -8.65 -12.85 17.75
C GLY A 165 -7.83 -13.04 16.47
N ARG A 166 -8.24 -12.36 15.38
CA ARG A 166 -7.61 -12.42 14.06
C ARG A 166 -6.54 -11.35 13.85
N TYR A 167 -5.26 -11.69 13.66
CA TYR A 167 -4.19 -10.67 13.54
C TYR A 167 -4.43 -9.69 12.37
N TYR A 168 -4.63 -10.22 11.16
CA TYR A 168 -4.85 -9.41 9.95
C TYR A 168 -6.32 -8.96 9.82
N LEU A 169 -7.26 -9.92 9.86
CA LEU A 169 -8.73 -9.78 9.91
C LEU A 169 -9.28 -8.83 10.99
N GLY A 170 -8.73 -8.95 12.19
CA GLY A 170 -9.19 -8.23 13.36
C GLY A 170 -8.38 -6.97 13.56
N GLY A 171 -7.05 -7.06 13.55
CA GLY A 171 -6.13 -5.96 13.87
C GLY A 171 -5.80 -5.02 12.73
N TYR A 172 -5.88 -5.43 11.46
CA TYR A 172 -5.51 -4.66 10.25
C TYR A 172 -4.07 -4.14 10.23
N THR A 173 -3.40 -4.28 9.09
CA THR A 173 -1.94 -4.14 9.04
C THR A 173 -1.48 -3.29 7.86
N PRO A 174 -0.53 -2.35 8.07
CA PRO A 174 0.11 -1.66 6.96
C PRO A 174 0.88 -2.62 6.02
N ASN A 175 1.26 -3.80 6.51
CA ASN A 175 2.03 -4.78 5.75
C ASN A 175 1.29 -6.12 5.63
N VAL A 176 0.54 -6.29 4.55
CA VAL A 176 -0.02 -7.57 4.10
C VAL A 176 0.97 -8.20 3.12
N TRP A 177 1.40 -9.44 3.39
CA TRP A 177 2.38 -10.15 2.56
C TRP A 177 1.79 -11.29 1.72
N HIS A 178 0.53 -11.65 1.90
CA HIS A 178 -0.12 -12.72 1.12
C HIS A 178 -1.07 -12.22 0.04
N ASN A 179 -1.37 -10.92 0.01
CA ASN A 179 -2.25 -10.36 -1.01
C ASN A 179 -1.42 -9.69 -2.13
N PRO A 180 -1.26 -10.35 -3.29
CA PRO A 180 -0.35 -9.89 -4.33
C PRO A 180 -0.78 -8.57 -4.96
N THR A 181 -2.07 -8.37 -5.16
CA THR A 181 -2.61 -7.12 -5.73
C THR A 181 -2.41 -5.93 -4.78
N TYR A 182 -2.51 -6.15 -3.46
CA TYR A 182 -2.16 -5.14 -2.44
C TYR A 182 -0.67 -4.80 -2.45
N ILE A 183 0.21 -5.81 -2.54
CA ILE A 183 1.66 -5.62 -2.67
C ILE A 183 1.99 -4.76 -3.89
N ALA A 184 1.32 -5.02 -5.02
CA ALA A 184 1.55 -4.29 -6.27
C ALA A 184 1.11 -2.82 -6.22
N VAL A 185 -0.03 -2.53 -5.59
CA VAL A 185 -0.57 -1.17 -5.49
C VAL A 185 0.25 -0.28 -4.56
N ARG A 186 0.76 -0.83 -3.46
CA ARG A 186 1.42 -0.08 -2.39
C ARG A 186 2.52 0.90 -2.86
N PRO A 187 3.50 0.51 -3.70
CA PRO A 187 4.53 1.44 -4.15
C PRO A 187 3.98 2.57 -5.01
N LEU A 188 3.06 2.25 -5.95
CA LEU A 188 2.50 3.25 -6.85
C LEU A 188 1.59 4.23 -6.11
N GLY A 189 0.78 3.74 -5.16
CA GLY A 189 -0.03 4.57 -4.30
C GLY A 189 0.82 5.55 -3.47
N MET A 190 1.94 5.06 -2.91
CA MET A 190 2.88 5.94 -2.20
C MET A 190 3.53 6.97 -3.13
N MET A 191 3.87 6.62 -4.38
CA MET A 191 4.36 7.59 -5.37
C MET A 191 3.33 8.68 -5.65
N VAL A 192 2.04 8.32 -5.80
CA VAL A 192 0.94 9.30 -5.96
C VAL A 192 0.89 10.26 -4.78
N VAL A 193 0.97 9.74 -3.55
CA VAL A 193 0.97 10.56 -2.33
C VAL A 193 2.17 11.52 -2.31
N LEU A 194 3.37 11.03 -2.59
CA LEU A 194 4.58 11.85 -2.62
C LEU A 194 4.51 12.95 -3.70
N LEU A 195 3.95 12.65 -4.87
CA LEU A 195 3.71 13.64 -5.92
C LEU A 195 2.67 14.67 -5.48
N CYS A 196 1.60 14.27 -4.81
CA CYS A 196 0.62 15.20 -4.25
C CYS A 196 1.26 16.11 -3.21
N ILE A 197 2.06 15.56 -2.29
CA ILE A 197 2.82 16.36 -1.31
C ILE A 197 3.71 17.37 -2.02
N ARG A 198 4.41 16.96 -3.09
CA ARG A 198 5.25 17.84 -3.91
C ARG A 198 4.42 18.97 -4.55
N ILE A 199 3.29 18.65 -5.17
CA ILE A 199 2.38 19.60 -5.81
C ILE A 199 1.90 20.67 -4.83
N PHE A 200 1.53 20.28 -3.61
CA PHE A 200 1.02 21.20 -2.60
C PHE A 200 2.12 21.97 -1.85
N SER A 201 3.34 21.42 -1.77
CA SER A 201 4.48 22.04 -1.07
C SER A 201 5.25 23.02 -1.94
N ASN A 202 5.32 22.81 -3.25
CA ASN A 202 6.07 23.67 -4.15
C ASN A 202 5.26 24.90 -4.58
N LYS A 203 5.94 26.05 -4.68
CA LYS A 203 5.32 27.25 -5.25
C LYS A 203 5.07 27.04 -6.74
N GLU A 204 6.13 26.74 -7.49
CA GLU A 204 6.10 26.56 -8.95
C GLU A 204 6.13 25.09 -9.31
N GLU A 205 4.95 24.53 -9.52
CA GLU A 205 4.82 23.12 -9.85
C GLU A 205 4.59 22.91 -11.35
N LYS A 206 5.29 21.92 -11.91
CA LYS A 206 5.24 21.58 -13.33
C LYS A 206 4.01 20.73 -13.66
N ILE A 207 3.37 21.00 -14.81
CA ILE A 207 2.22 20.21 -15.30
C ILE A 207 2.50 18.71 -15.38
N ARG A 208 3.76 18.33 -15.67
CA ARG A 208 4.22 16.94 -15.68
C ARG A 208 3.84 16.16 -14.40
N ASN A 209 3.89 16.79 -13.22
CA ASN A 209 3.61 16.07 -11.98
C ASN A 209 2.11 15.74 -11.83
N TYR A 210 1.24 16.59 -12.37
CA TYR A 210 -0.21 16.31 -12.46
C TYR A 210 -0.49 15.16 -13.44
N LEU A 211 0.15 15.16 -14.60
CA LEU A 211 0.07 14.05 -15.56
C LEU A 211 0.59 12.73 -14.96
N MET A 212 1.70 12.78 -14.23
CA MET A 212 2.23 11.60 -13.53
C MET A 212 1.26 11.09 -12.46
N VAL A 213 0.60 11.97 -11.70
CA VAL A 213 -0.47 11.58 -10.76
C VAL A 213 -1.60 10.87 -11.50
N SER A 214 -2.06 11.43 -12.63
CA SER A 214 -3.14 10.84 -13.42
C SER A 214 -2.80 9.43 -13.92
N ILE A 215 -1.62 9.27 -14.53
CA ILE A 215 -1.15 7.98 -15.04
C ILE A 215 -1.01 6.96 -13.90
N LEU A 216 -0.37 7.34 -12.79
CA LEU A 216 -0.16 6.44 -11.66
C LEU A 216 -1.49 6.05 -11.00
N LEU A 217 -2.46 6.96 -10.90
CA LEU A 217 -3.80 6.64 -10.38
C LEU A 217 -4.49 5.57 -11.23
N VAL A 218 -4.43 5.68 -12.57
CA VAL A 218 -4.95 4.65 -13.48
C VAL A 218 -4.27 3.31 -13.24
N PHE A 219 -2.93 3.27 -13.14
CA PHE A 219 -2.21 2.04 -12.85
C PHE A 219 -2.56 1.44 -11.48
N THR A 220 -2.73 2.27 -10.45
CA THR A 220 -3.17 1.75 -9.13
C THR A 220 -4.54 1.10 -9.23
N ALA A 221 -5.49 1.70 -9.95
CA ALA A 221 -6.83 1.14 -10.14
C ALA A 221 -6.83 -0.17 -10.96
N LEU A 222 -5.93 -0.31 -11.93
CA LEU A 222 -5.74 -1.55 -12.69
C LEU A 222 -5.09 -2.67 -11.87
N LEU A 223 -4.34 -2.34 -10.82
CA LEU A 223 -3.75 -3.33 -9.92
C LEU A 223 -4.71 -3.73 -8.81
N LYS A 224 -5.37 -2.76 -8.15
CA LYS A 224 -6.45 -2.96 -7.17
C LYS A 224 -7.21 -1.65 -6.94
N PRO A 225 -8.56 -1.65 -6.97
CA PRO A 225 -9.34 -0.42 -6.80
C PRO A 225 -9.25 0.22 -5.40
N SER A 226 -8.77 -0.52 -4.40
CA SER A 226 -8.73 -0.09 -3.00
C SER A 226 -7.98 1.21 -2.74
N PHE A 227 -6.97 1.55 -3.56
CA PHE A 227 -6.22 2.79 -3.39
C PHE A 227 -7.06 4.03 -3.68
N TYR A 228 -7.78 4.08 -4.79
CA TYR A 228 -8.56 5.27 -5.10
C TYR A 228 -9.79 5.39 -4.20
N GLN A 229 -10.38 4.27 -3.79
CA GLN A 229 -11.50 4.23 -2.85
C GLN A 229 -11.12 4.98 -1.57
N MET A 230 -9.95 4.68 -1.00
CA MET A 230 -9.49 5.37 0.21
C MET A 230 -8.88 6.75 -0.08
N PHE A 231 -8.10 6.93 -1.14
CA PHE A 231 -7.28 8.13 -1.30
C PHE A 231 -8.06 9.33 -1.82
N ILE A 232 -8.94 9.13 -2.81
CA ILE A 232 -9.62 10.23 -3.50
C ILE A 232 -10.55 11.02 -2.56
N PRO A 233 -11.40 10.40 -1.72
CA PRO A 233 -12.24 11.17 -0.78
C PRO A 233 -11.39 11.96 0.21
N GLY A 234 -10.31 11.37 0.73
CA GLY A 234 -9.35 12.07 1.59
C GLY A 234 -8.68 13.25 0.89
N LEU A 235 -8.30 13.09 -0.38
CA LEU A 235 -7.72 14.14 -1.21
C LEU A 235 -8.71 15.27 -1.52
N VAL A 236 -9.99 14.96 -1.72
CA VAL A 236 -11.05 15.97 -1.89
C VAL A 236 -11.19 16.81 -0.64
N VAL A 237 -11.31 16.19 0.53
CA VAL A 237 -11.37 16.91 1.82
C VAL A 237 -10.10 17.74 2.04
N PHE A 238 -8.93 17.20 1.68
CA PHE A 238 -7.67 17.93 1.76
C PHE A 238 -7.67 19.17 0.84
N CYS A 239 -8.15 19.04 -0.39
CA CYS A 239 -8.23 20.15 -1.34
C CYS A 239 -9.18 21.25 -0.84
N LEU A 240 -10.34 20.88 -0.32
CA LEU A 240 -11.29 21.83 0.28
C LEU A 240 -10.62 22.59 1.43
N TRP A 241 -10.05 21.86 2.39
CA TRP A 241 -9.30 22.44 3.51
C TRP A 241 -8.14 23.35 3.04
N TYR A 242 -7.39 22.93 2.02
CA TYR A 242 -6.26 23.69 1.48
C TYR A 242 -6.69 25.02 0.86
N VAL A 243 -7.79 25.02 0.09
CA VAL A 243 -8.37 26.24 -0.49
C VAL A 243 -8.86 27.17 0.61
N PHE A 244 -9.61 26.64 1.60
CA PHE A 244 -10.08 27.42 2.73
C PHE A 244 -8.94 28.00 3.56
N LEU A 245 -7.84 27.29 3.79
CA LEU A 245 -6.73 27.85 4.57
C LEU A 245 -5.93 28.93 3.83
N LYS A 246 -5.77 28.78 2.51
CA LYS A 246 -4.87 29.65 1.73
C LYS A 246 -5.56 30.89 1.19
N TYR A 247 -6.90 30.87 1.07
CA TYR A 247 -7.72 31.99 0.59
C TYR A 247 -7.14 32.70 -0.65
N ASN A 248 -6.63 31.95 -1.64
CA ASN A 248 -6.05 32.54 -2.84
C ASN A 248 -6.30 31.74 -4.13
N LYS A 249 -6.31 32.46 -5.26
CA LYS A 249 -6.58 31.92 -6.60
C LYS A 249 -5.62 30.79 -6.99
N ARG A 250 -4.34 30.88 -6.61
CA ARG A 250 -3.32 29.87 -6.94
C ARG A 250 -3.62 28.52 -6.28
N ALA A 251 -4.05 28.53 -5.02
CA ALA A 251 -4.47 27.34 -4.30
C ALA A 251 -5.70 26.69 -4.95
N PHE A 252 -6.68 27.51 -5.35
CA PHE A 252 -7.85 27.03 -6.08
C PHE A 252 -7.48 26.34 -7.40
N PHE A 253 -6.73 27.01 -8.28
CA PHE A 253 -6.32 26.42 -9.57
C PHE A 253 -5.47 25.16 -9.40
N ARG A 254 -4.64 25.10 -8.36
CA ARG A 254 -3.90 23.88 -8.03
C ARG A 254 -4.84 22.71 -7.71
N CYS A 255 -5.86 22.93 -6.89
CA CYS A 255 -6.86 21.91 -6.60
C CYS A 255 -7.66 21.50 -7.84
N VAL A 256 -8.01 22.45 -8.71
CA VAL A 256 -8.66 22.18 -10.01
C VAL A 256 -7.78 21.28 -10.89
N LEU A 257 -6.48 21.55 -11.00
CA LEU A 257 -5.56 20.71 -11.77
C LEU A 257 -5.40 19.30 -11.16
N VAL A 258 -5.41 19.19 -9.83
CA VAL A 258 -5.46 17.88 -9.16
C VAL A 258 -6.75 17.14 -9.49
N ALA A 259 -7.90 17.82 -9.49
CA ALA A 259 -9.18 17.23 -9.88
C ALA A 259 -9.16 16.73 -11.33
N PHE A 260 -8.62 17.52 -12.27
CA PHE A 260 -8.44 17.08 -13.66
C PHE A 260 -7.54 15.86 -13.79
N SER A 261 -6.51 15.73 -12.94
CA SER A 261 -5.63 14.57 -12.92
C SER A 261 -6.37 13.30 -12.51
N CYS A 262 -7.46 13.42 -11.76
CA CYS A 262 -8.30 12.30 -11.33
C CYS A 262 -9.35 11.89 -12.38
N VAL A 263 -9.57 12.66 -13.45
CA VAL A 263 -10.63 12.37 -14.44
C VAL A 263 -10.42 11.01 -15.15
N PRO A 264 -9.22 10.67 -15.68
CA PRO A 264 -9.02 9.36 -16.31
C PRO A 264 -9.26 8.18 -15.36
N LEU A 265 -8.86 8.34 -14.11
CA LEU A 265 -9.19 7.38 -13.05
C LEU A 265 -10.71 7.28 -12.84
N GLY A 266 -11.43 8.41 -12.79
CA GLY A 266 -12.87 8.43 -12.61
C GLY A 266 -13.61 7.67 -13.71
N VAL A 267 -13.19 7.85 -14.97
CA VAL A 267 -13.72 7.08 -16.11
C VAL A 267 -13.49 5.58 -15.91
N LEU A 268 -12.25 5.18 -15.58
CA LEU A 268 -11.93 3.77 -15.33
C LEU A 268 -12.73 3.19 -14.15
N ALA A 269 -12.86 3.93 -13.04
CA ALA A 269 -13.61 3.49 -11.87
C ALA A 269 -15.09 3.28 -12.18
N LEU A 270 -15.70 4.13 -13.02
CA LEU A 270 -17.06 3.94 -13.51
C LEU A 270 -17.18 2.68 -14.37
N MET A 271 -16.23 2.43 -15.27
CA MET A 271 -16.20 1.19 -16.05
C MET A 271 -16.11 -0.05 -15.14
N GLN A 272 -15.21 -0.03 -14.16
CA GLN A 272 -15.07 -1.10 -13.15
C GLN A 272 -16.37 -1.32 -12.36
N TYR A 273 -17.05 -0.23 -11.98
CA TYR A 273 -18.34 -0.28 -11.31
C TYR A 273 -19.40 -0.96 -12.18
N PHE A 274 -19.58 -0.55 -13.44
CA PHE A 274 -20.58 -1.14 -14.33
C PHE A 274 -20.27 -2.59 -14.68
N MET A 275 -19.01 -2.98 -14.82
CA MET A 275 -18.63 -4.38 -15.04
C MET A 275 -18.93 -5.25 -13.80
N THR A 276 -18.71 -4.69 -12.60
CA THR A 276 -18.88 -5.39 -11.33
C THR A 276 -20.34 -5.43 -10.87
N PHE A 277 -21.14 -4.40 -11.11
CA PHE A 277 -22.51 -4.28 -10.58
C PHE A 277 -23.60 -4.20 -11.65
N GLY A 278 -23.24 -3.88 -12.89
CA GLY A 278 -24.18 -3.73 -14.01
C GLY A 278 -24.45 -5.03 -14.77
N SER A 279 -23.69 -6.11 -14.50
CA SER A 279 -23.99 -7.42 -15.07
C SER A 279 -25.11 -8.11 -14.27
N SER A 280 -26.14 -8.59 -14.96
CA SER A 280 -27.28 -9.34 -14.39
C SER A 280 -26.88 -10.69 -13.75
N SER A 281 -25.58 -10.97 -13.67
CA SER A 281 -25.01 -12.16 -13.04
C SER A 281 -25.29 -12.14 -11.54
N ALA A 282 -26.16 -13.04 -11.08
CA ALA A 282 -26.61 -13.15 -9.70
C ALA A 282 -25.49 -13.34 -8.65
N LYS A 283 -24.23 -13.62 -9.04
CA LYS A 283 -23.04 -13.74 -8.16
C LYS A 283 -22.30 -12.42 -7.87
N LEU A 284 -22.59 -11.38 -8.65
CA LEU A 284 -21.97 -10.04 -8.59
C LEU A 284 -22.96 -8.98 -8.08
N GLY A 285 -24.26 -9.23 -8.26
CA GLY A 285 -25.39 -8.33 -7.97
C GLY A 285 -25.71 -8.16 -6.48
N GLY A 286 -24.81 -7.59 -5.69
CA GLY A 286 -25.11 -7.14 -4.33
C GLY A 286 -25.27 -5.63 -4.19
N GLY A 287 -24.57 -4.85 -5.01
CA GLY A 287 -24.39 -3.43 -4.74
C GLY A 287 -23.69 -3.16 -3.40
N LEU A 288 -23.58 -1.88 -3.07
CA LEU A 288 -23.00 -1.41 -1.82
C LEU A 288 -24.07 -1.39 -0.71
N ALA A 289 -23.69 -1.77 0.51
CA ALA A 289 -24.45 -1.51 1.72
C ALA A 289 -23.61 -0.74 2.74
N VAL A 290 -24.33 -0.08 3.65
CA VAL A 290 -23.76 0.68 4.75
C VAL A 290 -24.12 0.00 6.06
N GLY A 291 -23.14 -0.21 6.93
CA GLY A 291 -23.32 -0.74 8.27
C GLY A 291 -22.14 -0.37 9.15
N ILE A 292 -22.42 0.34 10.24
CA ILE A 292 -21.40 0.84 11.16
C ILE A 292 -20.70 -0.35 11.82
N LEU A 293 -19.40 -0.47 11.58
CA LEU A 293 -18.50 -1.51 12.11
C LEU A 293 -18.99 -2.95 11.85
N TYR A 294 -19.91 -3.16 10.91
CA TYR A 294 -20.58 -4.45 10.71
C TYR A 294 -19.58 -5.55 10.32
N VAL A 295 -18.75 -5.27 9.32
CA VAL A 295 -17.70 -6.21 8.86
C VAL A 295 -16.58 -6.31 9.88
N TRP A 296 -16.24 -5.22 10.57
CA TRP A 296 -15.18 -5.21 11.58
C TRP A 296 -15.54 -6.07 12.79
N GLY A 297 -16.78 -5.94 13.29
CA GLY A 297 -17.32 -6.73 14.38
C GLY A 297 -17.42 -8.23 14.10
N TYR A 298 -17.44 -8.63 12.81
CA TYR A 298 -17.38 -10.04 12.42
C TYR A 298 -16.00 -10.67 12.72
N TYR A 299 -14.91 -9.92 12.53
CA TYR A 299 -13.56 -10.46 12.72
C TYR A 299 -13.01 -10.30 14.12
N THR A 300 -13.53 -9.34 14.89
CA THR A 300 -13.12 -9.14 16.29
C THR A 300 -14.27 -8.59 17.13
N LYS A 301 -14.44 -9.17 18.32
CA LYS A 301 -15.41 -8.65 19.31
C LYS A 301 -14.91 -7.35 19.98
N ALA A 302 -13.60 -7.09 19.92
CA ALA A 302 -12.95 -5.94 20.54
C ALA A 302 -12.57 -4.88 19.51
N VAL A 303 -13.54 -4.42 18.70
CA VAL A 303 -13.32 -3.47 17.59
C VAL A 303 -12.56 -2.21 18.02
N GLY A 304 -12.91 -1.64 19.18
CA GLY A 304 -12.20 -0.46 19.70
C GLY A 304 -10.71 -0.71 19.97
N TRP A 305 -10.37 -1.87 20.54
CA TRP A 305 -8.99 -2.27 20.76
C TRP A 305 -8.25 -2.52 19.46
N SER A 306 -8.90 -3.19 18.50
CA SER A 306 -8.35 -3.34 17.17
C SER A 306 -7.96 -1.99 16.58
N ILE A 307 -8.91 -1.04 16.50
CA ILE A 307 -8.66 0.31 15.98
C ILE A 307 -7.46 0.96 16.68
N ILE A 308 -7.46 0.97 18.01
CA ILE A 308 -6.36 1.57 18.78
C ILE A 308 -5.03 0.91 18.40
N THR A 309 -4.96 -0.42 18.40
CA THR A 309 -3.72 -1.16 18.12
C THR A 309 -3.23 -1.08 16.68
N SER A 310 -4.07 -0.77 15.69
CA SER A 310 -3.61 -0.57 14.30
C SER A 310 -3.02 0.82 14.08
N MET A 311 -3.65 1.86 14.66
CA MET A 311 -3.36 3.26 14.35
C MET A 311 -2.74 4.08 15.50
N LEU A 312 -2.36 3.45 16.63
CA LEU A 312 -1.79 4.14 17.78
C LEU A 312 -0.62 5.06 17.40
N PHE A 313 0.39 4.52 16.71
CA PHE A 313 1.56 5.32 16.30
C PHE A 313 1.19 6.55 15.44
N PRO A 314 0.52 6.41 14.28
CA PRO A 314 0.21 7.58 13.45
C PRO A 314 -0.71 8.58 14.16
N VAL A 315 -1.70 8.13 14.95
CA VAL A 315 -2.59 9.02 15.70
C VAL A 315 -1.81 9.82 16.75
N LEU A 316 -0.90 9.20 17.49
CA LEU A 316 -0.04 9.92 18.45
C LEU A 316 0.81 10.98 17.76
N VAL A 317 1.38 10.66 16.60
CA VAL A 317 2.16 11.64 15.80
C VAL A 317 1.27 12.80 15.35
N PHE A 318 0.05 12.55 14.86
CA PHE A 318 -0.88 13.61 14.46
C PHE A 318 -1.27 14.50 15.65
N VAL A 319 -1.57 13.91 16.81
CA VAL A 319 -1.90 14.66 18.04
C VAL A 319 -0.72 15.53 18.46
N VAL A 320 0.50 14.97 18.54
CA VAL A 320 1.70 15.74 18.91
C VAL A 320 1.97 16.86 17.91
N ALA A 321 1.90 16.58 16.61
CA ALA A 321 2.10 17.59 15.57
C ALA A 321 1.05 18.72 15.65
N THR A 322 -0.20 18.39 15.99
CA THR A 322 -1.29 19.36 16.13
C THR A 322 -1.14 20.22 17.38
N VAL A 323 -0.97 19.59 18.56
CA VAL A 323 -0.78 20.29 19.84
C VAL A 323 0.43 21.22 19.80
N ARG A 324 1.49 20.84 19.08
CA ARG A 324 2.69 21.66 18.91
C ARG A 324 2.60 22.68 17.79
N LYS A 325 1.50 22.75 17.04
CA LYS A 325 1.30 23.63 15.87
C LYS A 325 2.37 23.43 14.78
N LYS A 326 2.73 22.18 14.51
CA LYS A 326 3.75 21.77 13.53
C LYS A 326 3.23 20.77 12.50
N PHE A 327 1.92 20.79 12.28
CA PHE A 327 1.26 19.91 11.33
C PHE A 327 1.62 20.30 9.89
N THR A 328 2.22 19.39 9.13
CA THR A 328 2.72 19.66 7.76
C THR A 328 1.72 19.22 6.70
N ILE A 329 1.91 19.66 5.45
CA ILE A 329 1.14 19.19 4.28
C ILE A 329 1.19 17.66 4.17
N SER A 330 2.37 17.08 4.41
CA SER A 330 2.58 15.63 4.40
C SER A 330 1.70 14.92 5.43
N LEU A 331 1.66 15.44 6.67
CA LEU A 331 0.80 14.87 7.71
C LEU A 331 -0.69 15.10 7.42
N GLY A 332 -1.06 16.22 6.80
CA GLY A 332 -2.46 16.47 6.41
C GLY A 332 -3.00 15.54 5.35
N ILE A 333 -2.24 15.33 4.28
CA ILE A 333 -2.61 14.34 3.25
C ILE A 333 -2.68 12.94 3.87
N SER A 334 -1.71 12.60 4.72
CA SER A 334 -1.67 11.32 5.41
C SER A 334 -2.87 11.09 6.34
N ALA A 335 -3.18 12.06 7.20
CA ALA A 335 -4.28 11.97 8.17
C ALA A 335 -5.64 11.85 7.48
N LEU A 336 -5.88 12.63 6.42
CA LEU A 336 -7.13 12.57 5.67
C LEU A 336 -7.26 11.30 4.82
N SER A 337 -6.14 10.76 4.33
CA SER A 337 -6.14 9.43 3.69
C SER A 337 -6.48 8.34 4.70
N LEU A 338 -5.89 8.38 5.91
CA LEU A 338 -6.20 7.45 6.99
C LEU A 338 -7.65 7.55 7.45
N ALA A 339 -8.17 8.76 7.65
CA ALA A 339 -9.56 8.99 8.03
C ALA A 339 -10.53 8.47 6.94
N SER A 340 -10.22 8.71 5.67
CA SER A 340 -11.02 8.22 4.55
C SER A 340 -11.02 6.69 4.47
N GLY A 341 -9.84 6.05 4.53
CA GLY A 341 -9.74 4.59 4.54
C GLY A 341 -10.47 3.96 5.73
N PHE A 342 -10.32 4.56 6.92
CA PHE A 342 -11.06 4.15 8.11
C PHE A 342 -12.57 4.25 7.90
N CYS A 343 -13.08 5.37 7.38
CA CYS A 343 -14.52 5.56 7.14
C CYS A 343 -15.07 4.55 6.14
N TRP A 344 -14.36 4.31 5.03
CA TRP A 344 -14.75 3.31 4.05
C TRP A 344 -14.90 1.93 4.67
N TYR A 345 -13.90 1.52 5.46
CA TYR A 345 -13.95 0.21 6.06
C TYR A 345 -14.97 0.10 7.21
N ALA A 346 -15.09 1.15 8.03
CA ALA A 346 -16.03 1.20 9.13
C ALA A 346 -17.50 1.28 8.67
N LEU A 347 -17.78 1.71 7.44
CA LEU A 347 -19.15 1.96 6.98
C LEU A 347 -19.59 1.07 5.83
N CYS A 348 -18.71 0.69 4.89
CA CYS A 348 -19.12 0.13 3.61
C CYS A 348 -18.80 -1.36 3.46
N TYR A 349 -19.69 -2.11 2.81
CA TYR A 349 -19.48 -3.50 2.43
C TYR A 349 -20.33 -3.92 1.22
N TYR A 350 -19.99 -5.04 0.58
CA TYR A 350 -20.79 -5.61 -0.51
C TYR A 350 -21.92 -6.49 0.03
N LYS A 351 -23.17 -6.32 -0.44
CA LYS A 351 -24.33 -7.03 0.14
C LYS A 351 -24.24 -8.55 0.06
N GLN A 352 -23.75 -9.09 -1.05
CA GLN A 352 -23.70 -10.55 -1.26
C GLN A 352 -22.51 -11.23 -0.57
N LYS A 353 -21.40 -10.49 -0.39
CA LYS A 353 -20.17 -10.99 0.23
C LYS A 353 -19.65 -9.97 1.25
N PRO A 354 -20.40 -9.71 2.34
CA PRO A 354 -20.02 -8.67 3.31
C PRO A 354 -18.67 -8.96 3.98
N PHE A 355 -18.38 -10.24 4.23
CA PHE A 355 -17.22 -10.68 4.99
C PHE A 355 -16.04 -11.10 4.10
N THR A 356 -15.90 -10.51 2.91
CA THR A 356 -14.62 -10.48 2.17
C THR A 356 -13.75 -9.31 2.61
N ALA A 357 -14.31 -8.36 3.39
CA ALA A 357 -13.62 -7.19 3.89
C ALA A 357 -12.95 -6.32 2.80
N ASP A 358 -13.49 -6.28 1.58
CA ASP A 358 -12.80 -5.63 0.46
C ASP A 358 -12.46 -4.15 0.68
N PHE A 359 -13.22 -3.44 1.53
CA PHE A 359 -12.94 -2.06 1.89
C PHE A 359 -11.80 -1.91 2.91
N SER A 360 -11.40 -2.97 3.61
CA SER A 360 -10.28 -2.93 4.56
C SER A 360 -8.94 -2.75 3.87
N TRP A 361 -8.80 -3.25 2.63
CA TRP A 361 -7.57 -3.07 1.84
C TRP A 361 -7.21 -1.59 1.63
N GLY A 362 -8.22 -0.72 1.55
CA GLY A 362 -8.03 0.72 1.49
C GLY A 362 -7.52 1.28 2.82
N PHE A 363 -8.05 0.80 3.94
CA PHE A 363 -7.58 1.15 5.28
C PHE A 363 -6.13 0.72 5.52
N ASP A 364 -5.75 -0.50 5.12
CA ASP A 364 -4.37 -1.01 5.22
C ASP A 364 -3.38 -0.15 4.41
N LEU A 365 -3.74 0.24 3.18
CA LEU A 365 -2.91 1.15 2.36
C LEU A 365 -2.74 2.51 3.04
N ALA A 366 -3.81 3.03 3.65
CA ALA A 366 -3.79 4.30 4.35
C ALA A 366 -2.95 4.25 5.63
N LEU A 367 -2.99 3.13 6.37
CA LEU A 367 -2.10 2.84 7.49
C LEU A 367 -0.65 2.86 7.01
N PHE A 368 -0.31 2.13 5.93
CA PHE A 368 1.06 2.11 5.40
C PHE A 368 1.59 3.52 5.10
N ILE A 369 0.80 4.34 4.39
CA ILE A 369 1.15 5.73 4.09
C ILE A 369 1.35 6.54 5.39
N ALA A 370 0.48 6.36 6.38
CA ALA A 370 0.59 7.03 7.66
C ALA A 370 1.84 6.65 8.42
N PHE A 371 2.18 5.36 8.51
CA PHE A 371 3.41 4.90 9.15
C PHE A 371 4.66 5.51 8.49
N VAL A 372 4.73 5.51 7.15
CA VAL A 372 5.88 6.07 6.42
C VAL A 372 6.02 7.56 6.68
N LEU A 373 4.95 8.33 6.53
CA LEU A 373 5.01 9.80 6.64
C LEU A 373 5.15 10.27 8.09
N CYS A 374 4.55 9.56 9.06
CA CYS A 374 4.73 9.84 10.47
C CYS A 374 6.15 9.51 10.95
N LEU A 375 6.71 8.35 10.58
CA LEU A 375 8.10 8.04 10.95
C LEU A 375 9.08 9.02 10.32
N ARG A 376 8.87 9.38 9.04
CA ARG A 376 9.66 10.43 8.38
C ARG A 376 9.62 11.70 9.22
N TRP A 377 8.43 12.20 9.55
CA TRP A 377 8.28 13.42 10.33
C TRP A 377 8.94 13.34 11.70
N VAL A 378 8.83 12.20 12.40
CA VAL A 378 9.49 11.99 13.70
C VAL A 378 11.02 12.06 13.57
N LEU A 379 11.58 11.43 12.54
CA LEU A 379 13.04 11.31 12.37
C LEU A 379 13.70 12.54 11.74
N THR A 380 12.97 13.31 10.93
CA THR A 380 13.50 14.52 10.26
C THR A 380 13.04 15.77 10.99
N GLU A 381 11.76 16.13 10.87
CA GLU A 381 11.26 17.41 11.33
C GLU A 381 11.23 17.51 12.86
N ALA A 382 10.64 16.51 13.54
CA ALA A 382 10.54 16.53 14.99
C ALA A 382 11.90 16.25 15.66
N GLY A 383 12.67 15.31 15.12
CA GLY A 383 14.01 14.96 15.60
C GLY A 383 14.95 16.17 15.71
N ASP A 384 14.90 17.08 14.74
CA ASP A 384 15.69 18.31 14.78
C ASP A 384 15.22 19.27 15.87
N TRP A 385 13.91 19.31 16.19
CA TRP A 385 13.40 20.09 17.34
C TRP A 385 13.86 19.50 18.66
N PHE A 386 13.78 18.17 18.81
CA PHE A 386 14.21 17.47 20.02
C PHE A 386 15.70 17.68 20.33
N ARG A 387 16.53 17.96 19.30
CA ARG A 387 17.96 18.24 19.44
C ARG A 387 18.28 19.71 19.74
N THR A 388 17.44 20.63 19.29
CA THR A 388 17.73 22.09 19.33
C THR A 388 17.05 22.81 20.48
N ASP A 389 15.88 22.34 20.93
CA ASP A 389 15.13 22.98 22.01
C ASP A 389 15.60 22.43 23.37
N LYS A 390 16.33 23.25 24.15
CA LYS A 390 16.90 22.91 25.47
C LYS A 390 15.84 22.61 26.56
N ARG A 391 14.54 22.67 26.24
CA ARG A 391 13.45 22.36 27.18
C ARG A 391 13.42 20.85 27.47
N LYS A 392 13.74 20.48 28.72
CA LYS A 392 13.82 19.11 29.26
C LYS A 392 12.57 18.21 29.05
N GLY A 393 11.45 18.72 28.54
CA GLY A 393 10.18 18.00 28.39
C GLY A 393 9.93 17.36 27.01
N LEU A 394 10.84 17.50 26.04
CA LEU A 394 10.63 17.02 24.67
C LEU A 394 11.17 15.60 24.46
N LEU A 395 12.32 15.25 25.03
CA LEU A 395 12.89 13.90 24.93
C LEU A 395 11.91 12.78 25.33
N PRO A 396 11.12 12.89 26.43
CA PRO A 396 10.14 11.87 26.78
C PRO A 396 9.08 11.64 25.68
N VAL A 397 8.64 12.70 24.99
CA VAL A 397 7.66 12.58 23.89
C VAL A 397 8.25 11.80 22.73
N LEU A 398 9.50 12.08 22.36
CA LEU A 398 10.19 11.32 21.31
C LEU A 398 10.35 9.85 21.69
N VAL A 399 10.72 9.56 22.94
CA VAL A 399 10.84 8.19 23.47
C VAL A 399 9.51 7.47 23.39
N VAL A 400 8.39 8.11 23.74
CA VAL A 400 7.05 7.50 23.64
C VAL A 400 6.68 7.21 22.18
N LEU A 401 6.91 8.14 21.25
CA LEU A 401 6.60 7.95 19.82
C LEU A 401 7.43 6.81 19.21
N LEU A 402 8.74 6.77 19.49
CA LEU A 402 9.61 5.71 19.00
C LEU A 402 9.35 4.37 19.70
N GLY A 403 9.06 4.37 21.00
CA GLY A 403 8.66 3.17 21.73
C GLY A 403 7.37 2.56 21.17
N CYS A 404 6.38 3.41 20.85
CA CYS A 404 5.16 2.97 20.17
C CYS A 404 5.47 2.37 18.79
N PHE A 405 6.32 3.02 17.99
CA PHE A 405 6.76 2.49 16.69
C PHE A 405 7.44 1.11 16.83
N VAL A 406 8.34 0.96 17.81
CA VAL A 406 9.03 -0.31 18.09
C VAL A 406 8.03 -1.40 18.47
N TRP A 407 6.97 -1.08 19.22
CA TRP A 407 5.95 -2.07 19.56
C TRP A 407 5.17 -2.58 18.33
N HIS A 408 4.81 -1.69 17.42
CA HIS A 408 4.23 -2.07 16.12
C HIS A 408 5.20 -2.92 15.29
N LEU A 409 6.49 -2.57 15.29
CA LEU A 409 7.52 -3.33 14.60
C LEU A 409 7.70 -4.74 15.18
N SER A 410 7.79 -4.87 16.50
CA SER A 410 7.90 -6.17 17.17
C SER A 410 6.72 -7.08 16.85
N SER A 411 5.50 -6.52 16.85
CA SER A 411 4.28 -7.26 16.50
C SER A 411 4.26 -7.70 15.04
N GLY A 412 4.64 -6.80 14.12
CA GLY A 412 4.70 -7.15 12.70
C GLY A 412 5.82 -8.14 12.34
N ILE A 413 6.99 -8.08 13.00
CA ILE A 413 8.03 -9.12 12.87
C ILE A 413 7.51 -10.48 13.37
N TRP A 414 6.77 -10.51 14.48
CA TRP A 414 6.13 -11.73 14.97
C TRP A 414 5.13 -12.30 13.95
N TYR A 415 4.30 -11.44 13.35
CA TYR A 415 3.37 -11.84 12.29
C TYR A 415 4.11 -12.39 11.06
N PHE A 416 5.16 -11.70 10.60
CA PHE A 416 6.00 -12.15 9.49
C PHE A 416 6.59 -13.56 9.74
N LYS A 417 7.09 -13.81 10.95
CA LYS A 417 7.60 -15.14 11.35
C LYS A 417 6.49 -16.19 11.38
N SER A 418 5.31 -15.85 11.90
CA SER A 418 4.17 -16.76 12.01
C SER A 418 3.66 -17.21 10.63
N ILE A 419 3.73 -16.33 9.64
CA ILE A 419 3.44 -16.65 8.24
C ILE A 419 4.43 -17.70 7.71
N LEU A 420 5.73 -17.51 7.97
CA LEU A 420 6.73 -18.47 7.50
C LEU A 420 6.64 -19.82 8.22
N SER A 421 6.30 -19.83 9.52
CA SER A 421 6.29 -21.06 10.30
C SER A 421 5.00 -21.86 10.18
N ASN A 422 3.86 -21.18 10.18
CA ASN A 422 2.55 -21.81 10.26
C ASN A 422 1.77 -21.71 8.94
N GLY A 423 2.26 -20.90 7.99
CA GLY A 423 1.67 -20.60 6.67
C GLY A 423 0.21 -20.12 6.67
N THR A 424 -0.35 -19.81 7.85
CA THR A 424 -1.69 -19.25 7.97
C THR A 424 -1.60 -17.78 8.39
N PHE A 425 -2.60 -17.00 8.00
CA PHE A 425 -2.79 -15.60 8.41
C PHE A 425 -3.99 -15.43 9.32
N PHE A 426 -4.75 -16.51 9.49
CA PHE A 426 -5.91 -16.65 10.36
C PHE A 426 -5.46 -17.29 11.69
N PHE A 427 -4.65 -16.55 12.45
CA PHE A 427 -4.55 -16.79 13.89
C PHE A 427 -5.59 -15.93 14.54
#